data_AF-A0A1I4HC00-F1
#
_entry.id   AF-A0A1I4HC00-F1
#
_cell.length_a   1.000
_cell.length_b   1.000
_cell.length_c   1.000
_cell.angle_alpha   90.00
_cell.angle_beta   90.00
_cell.angle_gamma   90.00
#
_symmetry.space_group_name_H-M   'P 1'
#
loop_
_entity.id
_entity.type
_entity.pdbx_description
1 polymer ?
#
loop_
_entity_poly.entity_id
_entity_poly.type
_entity_poly.pdbx_seq_one_letter_code
_entity_poly.pdbx_strand_id
1 'polypeptide(L)'
;MLLDSLRYWVNEMHVDGFRFDLASIFTRRSDGTINLEDVPIIAAIRSDPDLGHVRLIAETWDIASYQLGRNFPGISWLQWNGQFRDQIRSFVKSDPDAVNNLMRRLYGSDDLFPDTLVDAYHAFQSVNFVTAHDGFCLYDLVSYNHKHNEANGHNNADGTDHNFSWNCG
;
A
#
# COMPACT_ATOMS: atom_id res chain seq x y z
N MET A 1 -16.82 -2.74 18.10
CA MET A 1 -17.29 -2.77 16.70
C MET A 1 -16.20 -3.05 15.67
N LEU A 2 -15.03 -2.38 15.63
CA LEU A 2 -13.93 -2.81 14.73
C LEU A 2 -13.11 -3.98 15.30
N LEU A 3 -12.62 -3.85 16.54
CA LEU A 3 -11.84 -4.91 17.20
C LEU A 3 -12.63 -6.21 17.34
N ASP A 4 -13.91 -6.13 17.72
CA ASP A 4 -14.77 -7.32 17.82
C ASP A 4 -14.92 -8.02 16.48
N SER A 5 -14.99 -7.27 15.37
CA SER A 5 -15.01 -7.83 14.03
C SER A 5 -13.70 -8.54 13.71
N LEU A 6 -12.55 -7.91 14.00
CA LEU A 6 -11.24 -8.54 13.77
C LEU A 6 -11.09 -9.83 14.59
N ARG A 7 -11.45 -9.78 15.89
CA ARG A 7 -11.45 -10.95 16.78
C ARG A 7 -12.35 -12.05 16.27
N TYR A 8 -13.56 -11.73 15.80
CA TYR A 8 -14.46 -12.73 15.22
C TYR A 8 -13.82 -13.43 14.02
N TRP A 9 -13.24 -12.68 13.09
CA TRP A 9 -12.58 -13.27 11.91
C TRP A 9 -11.36 -14.12 12.28
N VAL A 10 -10.62 -13.74 13.31
CA VAL A 10 -9.46 -14.51 13.77
C VAL A 10 -9.88 -15.76 14.55
N ASN A 11 -10.73 -15.60 15.57
CA ASN A 11 -11.05 -16.66 16.52
C ASN A 11 -12.10 -17.65 15.98
N GLU A 12 -13.12 -17.15 15.27
CA GLU A 12 -14.23 -17.99 14.79
C GLU A 12 -14.03 -18.46 13.34
N MET A 13 -13.45 -17.59 12.49
CA MET A 13 -13.25 -17.88 11.08
C MET A 13 -11.82 -18.31 10.74
N HIS A 14 -10.90 -18.28 11.72
CA HIS A 14 -9.49 -18.68 11.58
C HIS A 14 -8.74 -17.94 10.46
N VAL A 15 -8.98 -16.64 10.32
CA VAL A 15 -8.23 -15.78 9.40
C VAL A 15 -6.85 -15.42 9.99
N ASP A 16 -5.77 -15.66 9.23
CA ASP A 16 -4.39 -15.42 9.67
C ASP A 16 -3.91 -13.96 9.55
N GLY A 17 -4.67 -13.10 8.87
CA GLY A 17 -4.23 -11.77 8.51
C GLY A 17 -5.25 -10.91 7.78
N PHE A 18 -5.02 -9.61 7.78
CA PHE A 18 -5.87 -8.62 7.12
C PHE A 18 -5.04 -7.69 6.25
N ARG A 19 -5.58 -7.37 5.06
CA ARG A 19 -5.17 -6.21 4.27
C ARG A 19 -6.22 -5.14 4.42
N PHE A 20 -5.86 -4.04 5.06
CA PHE A 20 -6.75 -2.90 5.28
C PHE A 20 -6.70 -1.97 4.07
N ASP A 21 -7.86 -1.81 3.46
CA ASP A 21 -8.13 -0.83 2.41
C ASP A 21 -8.10 0.58 2.98
N LEU A 22 -7.44 1.52 2.26
CA LEU A 22 -7.31 2.92 2.65
C LEU A 22 -7.01 3.13 4.15
N ALA A 23 -6.04 2.38 4.68
CA ALA A 23 -5.69 2.33 6.11
C ALA A 23 -5.26 3.69 6.69
N SER A 24 -4.93 4.68 5.85
CA SER A 24 -4.71 6.07 6.28
C SER A 24 -5.93 6.66 7.00
N ILE A 25 -7.14 6.13 6.78
CA ILE A 25 -8.36 6.53 7.50
C ILE A 25 -8.20 6.40 9.02
N PHE A 26 -7.38 5.45 9.50
CA PHE A 26 -7.13 5.26 10.92
C PHE A 26 -6.47 6.46 11.59
N THR A 27 -5.72 7.24 10.83
CA THR A 27 -5.06 8.46 11.31
C THR A 27 -6.00 9.67 11.30
N ARG A 28 -7.21 9.56 10.76
CA ARG A 28 -8.14 10.69 10.66
C ARG A 28 -8.93 10.87 11.94
N ARG A 29 -9.01 12.12 12.39
CA ARG A 29 -9.92 12.56 13.45
C ARG A 29 -11.34 12.70 12.92
N SER A 30 -12.31 12.84 13.82
CA SER A 30 -13.72 13.08 13.49
C SER A 30 -13.96 14.37 12.70
N ASP A 31 -13.05 15.34 12.78
CA ASP A 31 -13.08 16.59 12.01
C ASP A 31 -12.41 16.46 10.62
N GLY A 32 -11.93 15.26 10.27
CA GLY A 32 -11.25 14.97 8.99
C GLY A 32 -9.75 15.27 8.98
N THR A 33 -9.20 15.89 10.02
CA THR A 33 -7.76 16.19 10.11
C THR A 33 -6.93 14.93 10.37
N ILE A 34 -5.67 14.93 9.92
CA ILE A 34 -4.74 13.81 10.12
C ILE A 34 -4.03 13.99 11.47
N ASN A 35 -4.00 12.92 12.25
CA ASN A 35 -3.26 12.78 13.49
C ASN A 35 -2.34 11.55 13.38
N LEU A 36 -1.03 11.78 13.33
CA LEU A 36 -0.04 10.69 13.30
C LEU A 36 0.53 10.38 14.69
N GLU A 37 0.33 11.27 15.66
CA GLU A 37 0.93 11.17 17.00
C GLU A 37 0.10 10.30 17.93
N ASP A 38 -1.22 10.44 17.86
CA ASP A 38 -2.16 9.68 18.68
C ASP A 38 -3.21 9.02 17.78
N VAL A 39 -2.99 7.72 17.51
CA VAL A 39 -3.86 6.89 16.68
C VAL A 39 -4.44 5.76 17.52
N PRO A 40 -5.56 6.00 18.25
CA PRO A 40 -6.08 5.06 19.24
C PRO A 40 -6.37 3.68 18.67
N ILE A 41 -6.82 3.60 17.41
CA ILE A 41 -7.17 2.31 16.81
C ILE A 41 -5.95 1.42 16.52
N ILE A 42 -4.84 2.01 16.07
CA ILE A 42 -3.59 1.27 15.83
C ILE A 42 -3.01 0.81 17.18
N ALA A 43 -3.03 1.68 18.19
CA ALA A 43 -2.63 1.32 19.54
C ALA A 43 -3.49 0.18 20.11
N ALA A 44 -4.81 0.25 19.92
CA ALA A 44 -5.74 -0.76 20.40
C ALA A 44 -5.53 -2.12 19.71
N ILE A 45 -5.38 -2.16 18.38
CA ILE A 45 -5.05 -3.38 17.62
C ILE A 45 -3.73 -3.98 18.12
N ARG A 46 -2.70 -3.14 18.33
CA ARG A 46 -1.39 -3.59 18.81
C ARG A 46 -1.45 -4.18 20.23
N SER A 47 -2.30 -3.64 21.09
CA SER A 47 -2.47 -4.09 22.47
C SER A 47 -3.37 -5.32 22.63
N ASP A 48 -4.04 -5.74 21.55
CA ASP A 48 -5.01 -6.83 21.60
C ASP A 48 -4.31 -8.21 21.56
N PRO A 49 -4.47 -9.05 22.59
CA PRO A 49 -3.79 -10.35 22.66
C PRO A 49 -4.23 -11.31 21.54
N ASP A 50 -5.48 -11.22 21.08
CA ASP A 50 -6.01 -12.09 20.03
C ASP A 50 -5.43 -11.70 18.66
N LEU A 51 -5.00 -10.44 18.49
CA LEU A 51 -4.47 -9.92 17.22
C LEU A 51 -2.94 -9.90 17.16
N GLY A 52 -2.24 -10.16 18.27
CA GLY A 52 -0.78 -10.03 18.36
C GLY A 52 0.02 -10.95 17.43
N HIS A 53 -0.59 -12.02 16.93
CA HIS A 53 0.04 -12.99 16.02
C HIS A 53 -0.43 -12.86 14.56
N VAL A 54 -1.37 -11.95 14.30
CA VAL A 54 -2.05 -11.78 13.01
C VAL A 54 -1.23 -10.87 12.09
N ARG A 55 -1.15 -11.21 10.80
CA ARG A 55 -0.45 -10.35 9.81
C ARG A 55 -1.32 -9.16 9.43
N LEU A 56 -0.79 -7.95 9.57
CA LEU A 56 -1.51 -6.72 9.24
C LEU A 56 -0.81 -6.03 8.07
N ILE A 57 -1.54 -5.89 6.96
CA ILE A 57 -1.09 -5.22 5.74
C ILE A 57 -1.92 -3.95 5.54
N ALA A 58 -1.30 -2.83 5.21
CA ALA A 58 -1.97 -1.55 5.02
C ALA A 58 -1.78 -1.00 3.60
N GLU A 59 -2.87 -0.47 3.03
CA GLU A 59 -2.82 0.57 2.02
C GLU A 59 -2.75 1.93 2.71
N THR A 60 -1.55 2.51 2.83
CA THR A 60 -1.28 3.68 3.69
C THR A 60 -1.54 5.01 2.98
N TRP A 61 -2.55 5.08 2.12
CA TRP A 61 -2.94 6.31 1.45
C TRP A 61 -4.44 6.35 1.21
N ASP A 62 -4.93 7.56 0.99
CA ASP A 62 -6.27 7.87 0.51
C ASP A 62 -6.19 9.06 -0.46
N ILE A 63 -7.36 9.51 -0.92
CA ILE A 63 -7.48 10.60 -1.91
C ILE A 63 -6.79 11.89 -1.45
N ALA A 64 -6.63 12.12 -0.13
CA ALA A 64 -6.07 13.35 0.42
C ALA A 64 -4.79 13.15 1.26
N SER A 65 -4.26 11.93 1.38
CA SER A 65 -3.08 11.65 2.19
C SER A 65 -2.25 10.49 1.65
N TYR A 66 -0.91 10.63 1.70
CA TYR A 66 0.03 9.57 1.35
C TYR A 66 1.01 9.33 2.50
N GLN A 67 0.84 8.22 3.20
CA GLN A 67 1.52 7.92 4.48
C GLN A 67 2.47 6.72 4.41
N LEU A 68 2.88 6.29 3.21
CA LEU A 68 3.77 5.13 3.04
C LEU A 68 5.09 5.25 3.82
N GLY A 69 5.55 4.11 4.34
CA GLY A 69 6.80 3.98 5.06
C GLY A 69 6.68 4.44 6.51
N ARG A 70 7.71 5.13 7.00
CA ARG A 70 7.78 5.69 8.36
C ARG A 70 6.70 6.74 8.68
N ASN A 71 5.96 7.22 7.68
CA ASN A 71 4.89 8.19 7.86
C ASN A 71 3.60 7.55 8.43
N PHE A 72 3.46 6.23 8.35
CA PHE A 72 2.32 5.50 8.92
C PHE A 72 2.67 5.00 10.33
N PRO A 73 1.84 5.27 11.36
CA PRO A 73 2.17 4.96 12.75
C PRO A 73 2.17 3.45 13.10
N GLY A 74 1.82 2.57 12.17
CA GLY A 74 1.82 1.12 12.35
C GLY A 74 3.16 0.47 12.05
N ILE A 75 4.17 0.64 12.90
CA ILE A 75 5.52 0.07 12.67
C ILE A 75 5.52 -1.47 12.52
N SER A 76 4.60 -2.21 13.15
CA SER A 76 4.54 -3.67 12.99
C SER A 76 3.79 -4.12 11.72
N TRP A 77 3.25 -3.18 10.94
CA TRP A 77 2.41 -3.47 9.79
C TRP A 77 3.25 -3.53 8.53
N LEU A 78 2.92 -4.49 7.67
CA LEU A 78 3.42 -4.48 6.31
C LEU A 78 2.61 -3.46 5.51
N GLN A 79 3.22 -2.82 4.52
CA GLN A 79 2.59 -1.77 3.75
C GLN A 79 2.72 -2.06 2.27
N TRP A 80 1.63 -1.93 1.52
CA TRP A 80 1.68 -1.99 0.07
C TRP A 80 2.59 -0.90 -0.46
N ASN A 81 3.64 -1.26 -1.20
CA ASN A 81 4.60 -0.30 -1.69
C ASN A 81 4.22 0.18 -3.10
N GLY A 82 3.38 1.22 -3.17
CA GLY A 82 3.01 1.88 -4.42
C GLY A 82 4.20 2.48 -5.18
N GLN A 83 5.23 2.97 -4.47
CA GLN A 83 6.44 3.48 -5.11
C GLN A 83 7.25 2.37 -5.79
N PHE A 84 7.30 1.17 -5.19
CA PHE A 84 7.89 -0.01 -5.82
C PHE A 84 7.17 -0.31 -7.14
N ARG A 85 5.83 -0.41 -7.09
CA ARG A 85 5.00 -0.64 -8.28
C ARG A 85 5.34 0.33 -9.40
N ASP A 86 5.28 1.63 -9.12
CA ASP A 86 5.41 2.66 -10.15
C ASP A 86 6.84 2.74 -10.70
N GLN A 87 7.85 2.61 -9.84
CA GLN A 87 9.26 2.73 -10.26
C GLN A 87 9.75 1.50 -11.02
N ILE A 88 9.29 0.29 -10.69
CA ILE A 88 9.57 -0.91 -11.50
C ILE A 88 8.92 -0.79 -12.88
N ARG A 89 7.66 -0.35 -12.93
CA ARG A 89 6.94 -0.15 -14.20
C ARG A 89 7.63 0.90 -15.08
N SER A 90 7.96 2.05 -14.49
CA SER A 90 8.67 3.15 -15.15
C SER A 90 10.04 2.71 -15.70
N PHE A 91 10.80 1.91 -14.94
CA PHE A 91 12.04 1.32 -15.42
C PHE A 91 11.84 0.39 -16.62
N VAL A 92 10.88 -0.53 -16.57
CA VAL A 92 10.60 -1.48 -17.67
C VAL A 92 10.12 -0.74 -18.92
N LYS A 93 9.29 0.29 -18.75
CA LYS A 93 8.86 1.21 -19.81
C LYS A 93 10.01 2.06 -20.40
N SER A 94 11.19 2.02 -19.79
CA SER A 94 12.38 2.79 -20.18
C SER A 94 12.21 4.31 -20.02
N ASP A 95 11.51 4.75 -18.97
CA ASP A 95 11.49 6.17 -18.62
C ASP A 95 12.89 6.66 -18.19
N PRO A 96 13.25 7.93 -18.44
CA PRO A 96 14.55 8.48 -18.07
C PRO A 96 14.85 8.38 -16.57
N ASP A 97 16.13 8.26 -16.22
CA ASP A 97 16.65 8.30 -14.84
C ASP A 97 16.06 7.25 -13.86
N ALA A 98 15.47 6.17 -14.38
CA ALA A 98 14.79 5.15 -13.56
C ALA A 98 15.73 4.21 -12.78
N VAL A 99 17.02 4.10 -13.15
CA VAL A 99 17.98 3.15 -12.55
C VAL A 99 18.20 3.40 -11.06
N ASN A 100 18.37 4.67 -10.64
CA ASN A 100 18.59 4.99 -9.23
C ASN A 100 17.38 4.60 -8.37
N ASN A 101 16.17 4.90 -8.89
CA ASN A 101 14.91 4.54 -8.25
C ASN A 101 14.75 3.02 -8.16
N LEU A 102 15.02 2.29 -9.25
CA LEU A 102 15.04 0.82 -9.28
C LEU A 102 15.95 0.25 -8.20
N MET A 103 17.21 0.69 -8.14
CA MET A 103 18.19 0.18 -7.18
C MET A 103 17.69 0.37 -5.75
N ARG A 104 17.08 1.53 -5.46
CA ARG A 104 16.49 1.80 -4.15
C ARG A 104 15.33 0.88 -3.80
N ARG A 105 14.46 0.60 -4.77
CA ARG A 105 13.35 -0.35 -4.60
C ARG A 105 13.83 -1.78 -4.36
N LEU A 106 14.86 -2.22 -5.10
CA LEU A 106 15.44 -3.55 -4.95
C LEU A 106 16.18 -3.72 -3.61
N TYR A 107 16.78 -2.64 -3.08
CA TYR A 107 17.41 -2.64 -1.76
C TYR A 107 16.40 -2.61 -0.59
N GLY A 108 15.11 -2.76 -0.85
CA GLY A 108 14.09 -2.82 0.20
C GLY A 108 13.44 -1.48 0.54
N SER A 109 13.63 -0.45 -0.31
CA SER A 109 12.98 0.87 -0.14
C SER A 109 13.38 1.59 1.15
N ASP A 110 14.68 1.71 1.40
CA ASP A 110 15.27 2.31 2.59
C ASP A 110 14.91 3.79 2.83
N ASP A 111 14.45 4.55 1.81
CA ASP A 111 13.84 5.87 2.04
C ASP A 111 12.58 5.80 2.87
N LEU A 112 11.77 4.78 2.58
CA LEU A 112 10.45 4.58 3.16
C LEU A 112 10.56 3.78 4.45
N PHE A 113 11.39 2.74 4.44
CA PHE A 113 11.62 1.78 5.53
C PHE A 113 13.11 1.78 5.92
N PRO A 114 13.63 2.86 6.55
CA PRO A 114 15.03 2.96 6.89
C PRO A 114 15.45 1.89 7.91
N ASP A 115 16.44 1.07 7.54
CA ASP A 115 16.94 -0.05 8.35
C ASP A 115 18.01 0.37 9.37
N THR A 116 18.10 1.68 9.66
CA THR A 116 19.01 2.20 10.67
C THR A 116 18.64 1.67 12.06
N LEU A 117 19.61 1.57 12.96
CA LEU A 117 19.36 1.12 14.33
C LEU A 117 18.37 2.01 15.09
N VAL A 118 18.25 3.28 14.72
CA VAL A 118 17.36 4.25 15.39
C VAL A 118 15.92 4.05 14.92
N ASP A 119 15.71 3.85 13.62
CA ASP A 119 14.38 3.70 13.05
C ASP A 119 13.85 2.26 13.16
N ALA A 120 14.77 1.28 13.12
CA ALA A 120 14.50 -0.15 13.27
C ALA A 120 13.45 -0.73 12.30
N TYR A 121 13.33 -0.17 11.10
CA TYR A 121 12.53 -0.81 10.04
C TYR A 121 13.28 -1.97 9.39
N HIS A 122 12.53 -2.80 8.68
CA HIS A 122 12.98 -4.00 8.02
C HIS A 122 12.37 -4.13 6.63
N ALA A 123 13.13 -4.67 5.69
CA ALA A 123 12.71 -4.83 4.30
C ALA A 123 11.40 -5.61 4.13
N PHE A 124 11.07 -6.55 5.03
CA PHE A 124 9.83 -7.33 4.96
C PHE A 124 8.56 -6.49 5.19
N GLN A 125 8.67 -5.29 5.75
CA GLN A 125 7.52 -4.38 5.91
C GLN A 125 7.07 -3.80 4.57
N SER A 126 7.91 -3.86 3.54
CA SER A 126 7.54 -3.47 2.18
C SER A 126 6.89 -4.63 1.45
N VAL A 127 5.59 -4.55 1.20
CA VAL A 127 4.90 -5.48 0.28
C VAL A 127 5.10 -4.98 -1.14
N ASN A 128 6.09 -5.55 -1.81
CA ASN A 128 6.44 -5.20 -3.19
C ASN A 128 5.51 -5.91 -4.18
N PHE A 129 4.92 -5.15 -5.11
CA PHE A 129 4.04 -5.67 -6.15
C PHE A 129 4.18 -4.87 -7.44
N VAL A 130 3.93 -5.52 -8.58
CA VAL A 130 3.93 -4.86 -9.90
C VAL A 130 2.50 -4.61 -10.39
N THR A 131 1.55 -5.48 -10.04
CA THR A 131 0.12 -5.33 -10.38
C THR A 131 -0.74 -5.75 -9.20
N ALA A 132 -1.96 -5.24 -9.15
CA ALA A 132 -2.96 -5.52 -8.14
C ALA A 132 -4.33 -5.61 -8.83
N HIS A 133 -5.41 -5.69 -8.03
CA HIS A 133 -6.77 -5.61 -8.57
C HIS A 133 -7.07 -4.21 -9.13
N ASP A 134 -6.42 -3.17 -8.61
CA ASP A 134 -6.52 -1.81 -9.14
C ASP A 134 -5.58 -1.59 -10.34
N GLY A 135 -6.16 -1.15 -11.46
CA GLY A 135 -5.45 -0.84 -12.69
C GLY A 135 -5.22 -2.06 -13.59
N PHE A 136 -4.19 -2.00 -14.43
CA PHE A 136 -3.89 -3.10 -15.35
C PHE A 136 -3.40 -4.38 -14.67
N CYS A 137 -3.86 -5.52 -15.20
CA CYS A 137 -3.20 -6.81 -14.97
C CYS A 137 -1.82 -6.83 -15.65
N LEU A 138 -1.01 -7.85 -15.37
CA LEU A 138 0.36 -7.90 -15.88
C LEU A 138 0.42 -7.96 -17.41
N TYR A 139 -0.53 -8.63 -18.05
CA TYR A 139 -0.63 -8.69 -19.51
C TYR A 139 -0.98 -7.33 -20.10
N ASP A 140 -2.02 -6.68 -19.57
CA ASP A 140 -2.47 -5.39 -20.08
C ASP A 140 -1.42 -4.29 -19.90
N LEU A 141 -0.65 -4.36 -18.80
CA LEU A 141 0.46 -3.46 -18.51
C LEU A 141 1.52 -3.42 -19.65
N VAL A 142 1.71 -4.54 -20.35
CA VAL A 142 2.65 -4.65 -21.48
C VAL A 142 1.95 -4.67 -22.85
N SER A 143 0.64 -4.43 -22.90
CA SER A 143 -0.18 -4.53 -24.11
C SER A 143 -0.94 -3.25 -24.45
N TYR A 144 -1.19 -2.36 -23.47
CA TYR A 144 -1.97 -1.14 -23.68
C TYR A 144 -1.28 0.10 -23.12
N ASN A 145 -1.38 1.22 -23.85
CA ASN A 145 -0.90 2.53 -23.39
C ASN A 145 -1.99 3.34 -22.66
N HIS A 146 -3.27 3.01 -22.89
CA HIS A 146 -4.42 3.72 -22.33
C HIS A 146 -5.45 2.75 -21.78
N LYS A 147 -6.17 3.17 -20.75
CA LYS A 147 -7.28 2.41 -20.17
C LYS A 147 -8.46 2.34 -21.13
N HIS A 148 -9.18 1.22 -21.08
CA HIS A 148 -10.37 0.94 -21.87
C HIS A 148 -11.52 0.55 -20.93
N ASN A 149 -12.00 1.53 -20.16
CA ASN A 149 -13.05 1.38 -19.16
C ASN A 149 -14.43 1.78 -19.68
N GLU A 150 -14.63 1.86 -21.01
CA GLU A 150 -15.89 2.29 -21.62
C GLU A 150 -17.07 1.42 -21.17
N ALA A 151 -16.82 0.13 -20.92
CA ALA A 151 -17.81 -0.81 -20.40
C ALA A 151 -18.37 -0.43 -19.02
N ASN A 152 -17.65 0.38 -18.24
CA ASN A 152 -18.09 0.83 -16.92
C ASN A 152 -19.18 1.92 -16.99
N GLY A 153 -19.45 2.48 -18.19
CA GLY A 153 -20.53 3.45 -18.38
C GLY A 153 -20.23 4.86 -17.89
N HIS A 154 -18.99 5.14 -17.46
CA HIS A 154 -18.54 6.46 -17.00
C HIS A 154 -17.75 7.22 -18.07
N ASN A 155 -17.97 6.91 -19.36
CA ASN A 155 -17.30 7.54 -20.49
C ASN A 155 -15.75 7.52 -20.36
N ASN A 156 -15.21 6.39 -19.88
CA ASN A 156 -13.79 6.17 -19.60
C ASN A 156 -13.18 7.16 -18.57
N ALA A 157 -14.00 7.83 -17.75
CA ALA A 157 -13.52 8.81 -16.76
C ALA A 157 -13.02 8.15 -15.47
N ASP A 158 -13.38 6.89 -15.21
CA ASP A 158 -12.99 6.13 -14.04
C ASP A 158 -11.64 5.43 -14.22
N GLY A 159 -10.99 5.06 -13.11
CA GLY A 159 -9.66 4.42 -13.10
C GLY A 159 -8.49 5.40 -13.29
N THR A 160 -7.28 4.96 -12.94
CA THR A 160 -6.07 5.79 -13.06
C THR A 160 -5.66 6.00 -14.51
N ASP A 161 -5.28 7.23 -14.86
CA ASP A 161 -4.66 7.55 -16.14
C ASP A 161 -3.15 7.25 -16.16
N HIS A 162 -2.53 7.21 -14.97
CA HIS A 162 -1.10 6.99 -14.81
C HIS A 162 -0.81 5.52 -14.54
N ASN A 163 -0.75 4.71 -15.61
CA ASN A 163 -0.54 3.26 -15.50
C ASN A 163 0.94 2.83 -15.60
N PHE A 164 1.82 3.71 -16.11
CA PHE A 164 3.21 3.40 -16.44
C PHE A 164 3.35 2.16 -17.34
N SER A 165 2.40 1.98 -18.25
CA SER A 165 2.33 0.85 -19.17
C SER A 165 3.00 1.15 -20.50
N TRP A 166 3.35 0.10 -21.24
CA TRP A 166 3.89 0.19 -22.58
C TRP A 166 3.37 -0.97 -23.43
N ASN A 167 2.75 -0.68 -24.55
CA ASN A 167 2.18 -1.67 -25.47
C ASN A 167 3.22 -2.52 -26.24
N CYS A 168 4.52 -2.31 -26.03
CA CYS A 168 5.62 -3.00 -26.72
C CYS A 168 5.70 -2.80 -28.25
N GLY A 169 4.94 -1.87 -28.83
CA GLY A 169 4.87 -1.61 -30.28
C GLY A 169 3.52 -1.06 -30.73
#